data_AF-A0A8T6U9Y9-F1
#
_entry.id   AF-A0A8T6U9Y9-F1
#
_cell.length_a   1.000
_cell.length_b   1.000
_cell.length_c   1.000
_cell.angle_alpha   90.00
_cell.angle_beta   90.00
_cell.angle_gamma   90.00
#
_symmetry.space_group_name_H-M   'P 1'
#
loop_
_entity.id
_entity.type
_entity.pdbx_description
1 polymer ?
#
loop_
_entity_poly.entity_id
_entity_poly.type
_entity_poly.pdbx_seq_one_letter_code
_entity_poly.pdbx_strand_id
1 'polypeptide(L)'
;LVIGKLTFLGVEQVRFSYNILVEGTIMEGSKLYVEEKNGVVKCSSCGYEGDFMYEDNPMYHVPTPTLRCPKCEELVNIVGGRECTIKSIKLVM
;
A
#
# COMPACT_ATOMS: atom_id res chain seq x y z
N LEU A 1 0.44 9.60 -6.86
CA LEU A 1 1.24 8.49 -6.31
C LEU A 1 0.28 7.47 -5.69
N VAL A 2 0.43 6.19 -5.97
CA VAL A 2 -0.30 5.12 -5.30
C VAL A 2 0.65 4.44 -4.33
N ILE A 3 0.24 4.28 -3.08
CA ILE A 3 1.01 3.57 -2.04
C ILE A 3 0.15 2.42 -1.50
N GLY A 4 0.65 1.20 -1.64
CA GLY A 4 0.03 0.03 -1.07
C GLY A 4 0.29 -0.07 0.44
N LYS A 5 -0.73 -0.44 1.23
CA LYS A 5 -0.63 -0.52 2.70
C LYS A 5 0.38 -1.56 3.19
N LEU A 6 0.70 -2.57 2.39
CA LEU A 6 1.71 -3.59 2.72
C LEU A 6 3.15 -3.13 2.45
N THR A 7 3.34 -1.91 1.92
CA THR A 7 4.65 -1.26 1.88
C THR A 7 5.09 -0.75 3.25
N PHE A 8 4.14 -0.59 4.19
CA PHE A 8 4.35 0.01 5.51
C PHE A 8 5.01 1.41 5.46
N LEU A 9 4.90 2.09 4.32
CA LEU A 9 5.36 3.47 4.19
C LEU A 9 4.42 4.40 4.94
N GLY A 10 4.98 5.20 5.84
CA GLY A 10 4.24 6.27 6.50
C GLY A 10 3.93 7.39 5.50
N VAL A 11 2.65 7.56 5.15
CA VAL A 11 2.22 8.51 4.11
C VAL A 11 2.60 9.95 4.46
N GLU A 12 2.50 10.32 5.74
CA GLU A 12 2.88 11.66 6.19
C GLU A 12 4.40 11.89 6.09
N GLN A 13 5.22 10.87 6.35
CA GLN A 13 6.67 10.93 6.16
C GLN A 13 7.01 11.06 4.67
N VAL A 14 6.31 10.35 3.78
CA VAL A 14 6.49 10.50 2.33
C VAL A 14 6.15 11.92 1.87
N ARG A 15 5.06 12.50 2.37
CA ARG A 15 4.66 13.89 2.08
C ARG A 15 5.70 14.89 2.58
N PHE A 16 6.18 14.68 3.80
CA PHE A 16 7.23 15.52 4.39
C PHE A 16 8.51 15.47 3.56
N SER A 17 9.00 14.26 3.23
CA SER A 17 10.19 14.09 2.39
C SER A 17 10.01 14.72 1.02
N TYR A 18 8.84 14.57 0.39
CA TYR A 18 8.54 15.23 -0.88
C TYR A 18 8.68 16.74 -0.80
N ASN A 19 8.09 17.37 0.21
CA ASN A 19 8.13 18.83 0.37
C ASN A 19 9.56 19.37 0.52
N ILE A 20 10.44 18.65 1.23
CA ILE A 20 11.86 19.00 1.34
C ILE A 20 12.57 18.85 0.00
N LEU A 21 12.32 17.76 -0.72
CA LEU A 21 13.03 17.44 -1.95
C LEU A 21 12.68 18.38 -3.12
N VAL A 22 11.52 19.03 -3.09
CA VAL A 22 11.10 19.95 -4.17
C VAL A 22 11.57 21.39 -3.96
N GLU A 23 12.01 21.76 -2.76
CA GLU A 23 12.49 23.10 -2.45
C GLU A 23 13.70 23.50 -3.32
N GLY A 24 13.67 24.68 -3.94
CA GLY A 24 14.74 25.15 -4.83
C GLY A 24 14.82 24.44 -6.18
N THR A 25 13.83 23.62 -6.53
CA THR A 25 13.75 22.92 -7.82
C THR A 25 12.65 23.49 -8.72
N ILE A 26 12.60 23.07 -9.99
CA ILE A 26 11.46 23.38 -10.89
C ILE A 26 10.12 22.83 -10.37
N MET A 27 10.15 21.94 -9.37
CA MET A 27 8.97 21.36 -8.74
C MET A 27 8.55 22.12 -7.47
N GLU A 28 9.21 23.22 -7.12
CA GLU A 28 8.84 24.01 -5.96
C GLU A 28 7.38 24.48 -6.05
N GLY A 29 6.62 24.32 -4.96
CA GLY A 29 5.18 24.61 -4.94
C GLY A 29 4.28 23.57 -5.63
N SER A 30 4.84 22.51 -6.20
CA SER A 30 4.05 21.40 -6.77
C SER A 30 3.31 20.61 -5.68
N LYS A 31 2.22 19.92 -6.08
CA LYS A 31 1.35 19.17 -5.16
C LYS A 31 1.52 17.66 -5.32
N LEU A 32 1.76 16.97 -4.20
CA LEU A 32 1.75 15.51 -4.13
C LEU A 32 0.38 14.98 -3.70
N TYR A 33 -0.30 14.27 -4.61
CA TYR A 33 -1.49 13.49 -4.29
C TYR A 33 -1.13 12.03 -4.08
N VAL A 34 -1.49 11.48 -2.92
CA VAL A 34 -1.27 10.09 -2.55
C VAL A 34 -2.62 9.39 -2.44
N GLU A 35 -2.74 8.27 -3.13
CA GLU A 35 -3.85 7.33 -3.06
C GLU A 35 -3.35 6.07 -2.35
N GLU A 36 -3.98 5.68 -1.25
CA GLU A 36 -3.65 4.42 -0.57
C GLU A 36 -4.42 3.25 -1.17
N LYS A 37 -3.75 2.12 -1.36
CA LYS A 37 -4.36 0.88 -1.83
C LYS A 37 -4.26 -0.21 -0.78
N ASN A 38 -5.42 -0.79 -0.42
CA ASN A 38 -5.48 -1.96 0.45
C ASN A 38 -4.74 -3.13 -0.18
N GLY A 39 -4.23 -4.02 0.66
CA GLY A 39 -3.62 -5.24 0.17
C GLY A 39 -4.67 -6.28 -0.19
N VAL A 40 -4.43 -6.98 -1.29
CA VAL A 40 -5.36 -7.96 -1.86
C VAL A 40 -4.63 -9.27 -2.03
N VAL A 41 -5.30 -10.36 -1.69
CA VAL A 41 -4.81 -11.72 -1.85
C VAL A 41 -5.66 -12.52 -2.82
N LYS A 42 -5.04 -13.52 -3.44
CA LYS A 42 -5.68 -14.49 -4.32
C LYS A 42 -5.28 -15.91 -3.94
N CYS A 43 -6.25 -16.78 -3.71
CA CYS A 43 -6.03 -18.21 -3.47
C CYS A 43 -6.00 -18.97 -4.80
N SER A 44 -4.90 -19.68 -5.06
CA SER A 44 -4.76 -20.52 -6.25
C SER A 44 -5.63 -21.79 -6.18
N SER A 45 -5.98 -22.25 -4.98
CA SER A 45 -6.69 -23.52 -4.77
C SER A 45 -8.20 -23.41 -4.94
N CYS A 46 -8.82 -22.34 -4.43
CA CYS A 46 -10.29 -22.15 -4.49
C CYS A 46 -10.74 -20.90 -5.25
N GLY A 47 -9.81 -20.08 -5.74
CA GLY A 47 -10.10 -18.87 -6.51
C GLY A 47 -10.57 -17.67 -5.70
N TYR A 48 -10.55 -17.72 -4.37
CA TYR A 48 -10.86 -16.56 -3.51
C TYR A 48 -9.97 -15.36 -3.87
N GLU A 49 -10.55 -14.17 -3.99
CA GLU A 49 -9.85 -12.91 -4.17
C GLU A 49 -10.49 -11.86 -3.24
N GLY A 50 -9.68 -11.22 -2.40
CA GLY A 50 -10.18 -10.31 -1.37
C GLY A 50 -9.11 -9.82 -0.39
N ASP A 51 -9.54 -9.28 0.75
CA ASP A 51 -8.66 -8.83 1.83
C ASP A 51 -8.01 -10.00 2.60
N PHE A 52 -7.04 -9.68 3.45
CA PHE A 52 -6.42 -10.64 4.35
C PHE A 52 -7.35 -11.04 5.50
N MET A 53 -7.13 -12.24 6.02
CA MET A 53 -7.48 -12.53 7.41
C MET A 53 -6.40 -11.92 8.30
N TYR A 54 -6.80 -11.02 9.19
CA TYR A 54 -5.92 -10.47 10.22
C TYR A 54 -6.06 -11.29 11.49
N GLU A 55 -4.94 -11.66 12.09
CA GLU A 55 -4.94 -12.24 13.43
C GLU A 55 -4.89 -11.10 14.45
N ASP A 56 -5.94 -10.97 15.25
CA ASP A 56 -6.02 -9.98 16.34
C ASP A 56 -5.41 -10.59 17.61
N ASN A 57 -4.09 -10.74 17.59
CA ASN A 57 -3.33 -11.18 18.75
C ASN A 57 -2.64 -9.95 19.39
N PRO A 58 -2.97 -9.61 20.65
CA PRO A 58 -2.44 -8.44 21.35
C PRO A 58 -0.91 -8.39 21.42
N MET A 59 -0.23 -9.53 21.27
CA MET A 59 1.23 -9.63 21.32
C MET A 59 1.93 -9.01 20.10
N TYR A 60 1.26 -8.92 18.95
CA TYR A 60 1.90 -8.42 17.73
C TYR A 60 1.94 -6.90 17.65
N HIS A 61 1.23 -6.17 18.52
CA HIS A 61 1.09 -4.70 18.51
C HIS A 61 0.56 -4.09 17.19
N VAL A 62 0.44 -4.89 16.13
CA VAL A 62 -0.14 -4.58 14.81
C VAL A 62 -0.93 -5.79 14.28
N PRO A 63 -2.04 -5.57 13.56
CA PRO A 63 -2.76 -6.65 12.90
C PRO A 63 -1.85 -7.36 11.90
N THR A 64 -1.46 -8.60 12.20
CA THR A 64 -0.57 -9.37 11.34
C THR A 64 -1.42 -10.12 10.31
N PRO A 65 -1.24 -9.88 9.00
CA PRO A 65 -1.99 -10.60 7.99
C PRO A 65 -1.56 -12.06 7.98
N THR A 66 -2.51 -12.96 8.13
CA THR A 66 -2.30 -14.38 7.87
C THR A 66 -2.36 -14.61 6.36
N LEU A 67 -1.34 -15.25 5.79
CA LEU A 67 -1.29 -15.59 4.37
C LEU A 67 -2.08 -16.88 4.06
N ARG A 68 -3.23 -17.06 4.73
CA ARG A 68 -4.12 -18.21 4.57
C ARG A 68 -5.45 -17.78 3.99
N CYS A 69 -6.03 -18.66 3.18
CA CYS A 69 -7.31 -18.43 2.55
C CYS A 69 -8.44 -18.59 3.58
N PRO A 70 -9.38 -17.62 3.71
CA PRO A 70 -10.51 -17.74 4.63
C PRO A 70 -11.51 -18.85 4.25
N LYS A 71 -11.42 -19.40 3.04
CA LYS A 71 -12.36 -20.42 2.54
C LYS A 71 -11.83 -21.85 2.61
N CYS A 72 -10.53 -22.04 2.44
CA CYS A 72 -9.93 -23.37 2.30
C CYS A 72 -8.59 -23.53 3.04
N GLU A 73 -8.17 -22.51 3.79
CA GLU A 73 -6.97 -22.50 4.65
C GLU A 73 -5.60 -22.68 3.96
N GLU A 74 -5.61 -22.91 2.66
CA GLU A 74 -4.43 -22.93 1.80
C GLU A 74 -3.72 -21.57 1.72
N LEU A 75 -2.46 -21.59 1.32
CA LEU A 75 -1.67 -20.37 1.15
C LEU A 75 -2.26 -19.47 0.07
N VAL A 76 -2.25 -18.16 0.32
CA VAL A 76 -2.68 -17.15 -0.65
C VAL A 76 -1.51 -16.33 -1.18
N ASN A 77 -1.63 -15.89 -2.42
CA ASN A 77 -0.69 -15.00 -3.08
C ASN A 77 -1.14 -13.56 -2.91
N ILE A 78 -0.20 -12.66 -2.62
CA ILE A 78 -0.49 -11.22 -2.59
C ILE A 78 -0.49 -10.69 -4.01
N VAL A 79 -1.61 -10.13 -4.43
CA VAL A 79 -1.84 -9.59 -5.79
C VAL A 79 -2.00 -8.06 -5.79
N GLY A 80 -2.03 -7.42 -4.62
CA GLY A 80 -2.07 -5.96 -4.50
C GLY A 80 -1.69 -5.45 -3.11
N GLY A 81 -1.46 -4.14 -3.02
CA GLY A 81 -1.08 -3.41 -1.81
C GLY A 81 0.41 -3.42 -1.48
N ARG A 82 1.27 -3.91 -2.38
CA ARG A 82 2.76 -3.86 -2.24
C ARG A 82 3.41 -2.82 -3.17
N GLU A 83 2.61 -2.13 -3.95
CA GLU A 83 3.05 -1.15 -4.94
C GLU A 83 3.35 0.21 -4.30
N CYS A 84 4.37 0.89 -4.84
CA CYS A 84 4.57 2.33 -4.69
C CYS A 84 4.82 2.87 -6.10
N THR A 85 3.80 3.51 -6.70
CA THR A 85 3.81 3.76 -8.15
C THR A 85 3.29 5.15 -8.49
N ILE A 86 4.02 5.87 -9.33
CA ILE A 86 3.58 7.15 -9.88
C ILE A 86 2.48 6.90 -10.91
N LYS A 87 1.22 7.16 -10.54
CA LYS A 87 0.04 7.01 -11.41
C LYS A 87 -0.02 8.05 -12.53
N SER A 88 0.39 9.28 -12.24
CA SER A 88 0.38 10.38 -13.19
C SER A 88 1.27 11.52 -12.71
N ILE A 89 1.71 12.33 -13.66
CA ILE A 89 2.39 13.61 -13.45
C ILE A 89 1.67 14.62 -14.33
N LYS A 90 1.32 15.79 -13.78
CA LYS A 90 0.70 16.88 -14.52
C LYS A 90 1.60 18.10 -14.44
N LEU A 91 2.10 18.52 -15.59
CA LEU A 91 2.77 19.81 -15.74
C LEU A 91 1.69 20.87 -16.02
N VAL A 92 1.73 21.99 -15.30
CA VAL A 92 0.88 23.15 -15.55
C VAL A 92 1.81 24.27 -15.97
N MET A 93 1.61 24.78 -17.19
CA MET A 93 2.34 25.89 -17.76
C MET A 93 1.57 27.19 -17.56
#